data_AF-A0A7Y6GGC4-F1
#
_entry.id   AF-A0A7Y6GGC4-F1
#
_cell.length_a   1.000
_cell.length_b   1.000
_cell.length_c   1.000
_cell.angle_alpha   90.00
_cell.angle_beta   90.00
_cell.angle_gamma   90.00
#
_symmetry.space_group_name_H-M   'P 1'
#
loop_
_entity.id
_entity.type
_entity.pdbx_description
1 polymer ?
#
loop_
_entity_poly.entity_id
_entity_poly.type
_entity_poly.pdbx_seq_one_letter_code
_entity_poly.pdbx_strand_id
1 'polypeptide(L)'
;MTINNPNKGMQCVALDENGVQCGEPGRPSQMAGLRIVTCGEHYREAFCAREAVAESTYYLLERAGVIAKHTPGWTYIVRLNDGTVKIGTVTSESERNLARRLRRVGKAYNEGIPVEVLALLKGGRSMELKAHGMWRPLRVTNKNGERFNETPELMAWIAEQGIDPSGKAVVEAHEEWRAEQLRRPQPVDLFADCDW
;
A
#
# COMPACT_ATOMS: atom_id res chain seq x y z
N MET A 1 0.13 2.40 36.10
CA MET A 1 1.47 2.72 35.54
C MET A 1 1.23 3.54 34.27
N THR A 2 1.44 4.85 34.31
CA THR A 2 1.18 5.76 33.18
C THR A 2 2.40 5.74 32.25
N ILE A 3 2.25 5.25 31.03
CA ILE A 3 3.32 5.29 30.03
C ILE A 3 3.38 6.74 29.53
N ASN A 4 4.42 7.49 29.92
CA ASN A 4 4.70 8.80 29.35
C ASN A 4 4.99 8.62 27.86
N ASN A 5 4.14 9.17 26.99
CA ASN A 5 4.40 9.21 25.56
C ASN A 5 5.45 10.31 25.31
N PRO A 6 6.70 9.96 24.93
CA PRO A 6 7.76 10.95 24.72
C PRO A 6 7.48 11.91 23.56
N ASN A 7 6.43 11.65 22.77
CA ASN A 7 6.02 12.48 21.63
C ASN A 7 4.86 13.43 21.96
N LYS A 8 4.42 13.50 23.23
CA LYS A 8 3.33 14.41 23.62
C LYS A 8 3.79 15.86 23.47
N GLY A 9 3.12 16.63 22.60
CA GLY A 9 3.39 18.06 22.38
C GLY A 9 4.33 18.39 21.23
N MET A 10 4.79 17.40 20.45
CA MET A 10 5.54 17.68 19.22
C MET A 10 4.61 18.23 18.13
N GLN A 11 5.02 19.31 17.47
CA GLN A 11 4.27 19.96 16.39
C GLN A 11 4.91 19.66 15.03
N CYS A 12 4.07 19.57 14.00
CA CYS A 12 4.49 19.44 12.62
C CYS A 12 5.37 20.63 12.21
N VAL A 13 6.56 20.35 11.67
CA VAL A 13 7.52 21.38 11.22
C VAL A 13 7.43 21.68 9.72
N ALA A 14 6.45 21.10 9.02
CA ALA A 14 6.18 21.46 7.63
C ALA A 14 5.77 22.93 7.52
N LEU A 15 6.24 23.59 6.46
CA LEU A 15 5.93 24.96 6.12
C LEU A 15 4.95 24.97 4.95
N ASP A 16 3.99 25.89 4.97
CA ASP A 16 3.15 26.18 3.80
C ASP A 16 3.90 27.03 2.76
N GLU A 17 3.20 27.42 1.69
CA GLU A 17 3.76 28.25 0.61
C GLU A 17 4.24 29.65 1.06
N ASN A 18 3.79 30.12 2.22
CA ASN A 18 4.16 31.40 2.81
C ASN A 18 5.26 31.26 3.89
N GLY A 19 5.76 30.05 4.12
CA GLY A 19 6.74 29.77 5.16
C GLY A 19 6.14 29.68 6.58
N VAL A 20 4.81 29.59 6.71
CA VAL A 20 4.13 29.44 8.00
C VAL A 20 4.14 27.97 8.41
N GLN A 21 4.51 27.70 9.66
CA GLN A 21 4.54 26.35 10.19
C GLN A 21 3.13 25.80 10.40
N CYS A 22 2.89 24.56 9.98
CA CYS A 22 1.60 23.86 10.09
C CYS A 22 1.03 23.82 11.52
N GLY A 23 1.84 23.56 12.55
CA GLY A 23 1.41 23.60 13.96
C GLY A 23 0.60 22.40 14.44
N GLU A 24 0.05 21.56 13.55
CA GLU A 24 -0.69 20.35 13.91
C GLU A 24 0.15 19.34 14.72
N PRO A 25 -0.46 18.51 15.58
CA PRO A 25 0.24 17.45 16.30
C PRO A 25 1.01 16.52 15.36
N GLY A 26 2.33 16.44 15.56
CA GLY A 26 3.23 15.68 14.71
C GLY A 26 3.76 14.42 15.38
N ARG A 27 4.32 13.51 14.57
CA ARG A 27 5.08 12.35 15.05
C ARG A 27 6.45 12.32 14.37
N PRO A 28 7.52 12.01 15.11
CA PRO A 28 8.83 11.83 14.50
C PRO A 28 8.81 10.70 13.48
N SER A 29 9.20 11.00 12.25
CA SER A 29 9.31 10.04 11.16
C SER A 29 10.67 10.15 10.51
N GLN A 30 11.22 9.03 10.03
CA GLN A 30 12.50 9.03 9.32
C GLN A 30 12.27 9.30 7.84
N MET A 31 12.80 10.41 7.33
CA MET A 31 12.76 10.81 5.93
C MET A 31 14.18 11.16 5.47
N ALA A 32 14.66 10.51 4.41
CA ALA A 32 16.01 10.74 3.84
C ALA A 32 17.14 10.67 4.89
N GLY A 33 17.03 9.77 5.87
CA GLY A 33 18.02 9.63 6.95
C GLY A 33 17.87 10.64 8.08
N LEU A 34 17.02 11.66 7.94
CA LEU A 34 16.72 12.65 8.96
C LEU A 34 15.45 12.29 9.73
N ARG A 35 15.42 12.62 11.02
CA ARG A 35 14.22 12.46 11.87
C ARG A 35 13.47 13.79 11.87
N ILE A 36 12.35 13.85 11.16
CA ILE A 36 11.53 15.06 10.99
C ILE A 36 10.16 14.83 11.65
N VAL A 37 9.65 15.83 12.35
CA VAL A 37 8.31 15.77 12.98
C VAL A 37 7.28 16.28 11.97
N THR A 38 6.42 15.39 11.50
CA THR A 38 5.34 15.74 10.55
C THR A 38 4.00 15.26 11.07
N CYS A 39 2.92 15.99 10.77
CA CYS A 39 1.57 15.46 10.91
C CYS A 39 1.33 14.40 9.81
N GLY A 40 0.23 13.64 9.91
CA GLY A 40 -0.05 12.56 8.96
C GLY A 40 -0.19 13.03 7.51
N GLU A 41 -0.70 14.24 7.30
CA GLU A 41 -0.87 14.84 5.98
C GLU A 41 0.47 15.19 5.33
N HIS A 42 1.27 16.04 5.96
CA HIS A 42 2.60 16.41 5.44
C HIS A 42 3.56 15.22 5.34
N TYR A 43 3.42 14.21 6.22
CA TYR A 43 4.16 12.96 6.08
C TYR A 43 3.84 12.27 4.76
N ARG A 44 2.55 12.17 4.43
CA ARG A 44 2.04 11.53 3.22
C ARG A 44 2.44 12.32 1.97
N GLU A 45 2.38 13.64 2.00
CA GLU A 45 2.84 14.49 0.90
C GLU A 45 4.33 14.30 0.60
N ALA A 46 5.18 14.40 1.64
CA ALA A 46 6.61 14.17 1.50
C ALA A 46 6.93 12.75 1.01
N PHE A 47 6.17 11.75 1.51
CA PHE A 47 6.26 10.38 1.03
C PHE A 47 5.89 10.30 -0.45
N CYS A 48 4.72 10.80 -0.87
CA CYS A 48 4.27 10.80 -2.26
C CYS A 48 5.25 11.50 -3.21
N ALA A 49 5.80 12.66 -2.81
CA ALA A 49 6.80 13.36 -3.60
C ALA A 49 8.07 12.52 -3.82
N ARG A 50 8.57 11.88 -2.74
CA ARG A 50 9.72 10.99 -2.82
C ARG A 50 9.45 9.76 -3.70
N GLU A 51 8.27 9.18 -3.57
CA GLU A 51 7.85 8.02 -4.38
C GLU A 51 7.78 8.39 -5.86
N ALA A 52 7.22 9.55 -6.21
CA ALA A 52 7.16 10.02 -7.59
C ALA A 52 8.57 10.20 -8.22
N VAL A 53 9.53 10.70 -7.44
CA VAL A 53 10.94 10.77 -7.88
C VAL A 53 11.52 9.37 -8.06
N ALA A 54 11.30 8.46 -7.11
CA ALA A 54 11.79 7.08 -7.21
C ALA A 54 11.20 6.33 -8.43
N GLU A 55 9.91 6.49 -8.69
CA GLU A 55 9.21 5.89 -9.83
C GLU A 55 9.75 6.42 -11.16
N SER A 56 9.85 7.75 -11.30
CA SER A 56 10.39 8.36 -12.51
C SER A 56 11.83 7.95 -12.77
N THR A 57 12.66 7.91 -11.73
CA THR A 57 14.06 7.48 -11.80
C THR A 57 14.15 6.01 -12.21
N TYR A 58 13.37 5.15 -11.56
CA TYR A 58 13.33 3.73 -11.88
C TYR A 58 12.92 3.47 -13.33
N TYR A 59 11.85 4.14 -13.78
CA TYR A 59 11.36 4.03 -15.16
C TYR A 59 12.41 4.46 -16.18
N LEU A 60 13.14 5.56 -15.93
CA LEU A 60 14.23 6.01 -16.79
C LEU A 60 15.39 5.01 -16.83
N LEU A 61 15.81 4.49 -15.67
CA LEU A 61 16.89 3.51 -15.58
C LEU A 61 16.52 2.19 -16.26
N GLU A 62 15.28 1.74 -16.13
CA GLU A 62 14.78 0.55 -16.81
C GLU A 62 14.78 0.74 -18.33
N ARG A 63 14.27 1.87 -18.82
CA ARG A 63 14.30 2.20 -20.25
C ARG A 63 15.71 2.31 -20.83
N ALA A 64 16.67 2.74 -20.01
CA ALA A 64 18.08 2.79 -20.39
C ALA A 64 18.76 1.42 -20.32
N GLY A 65 18.07 0.35 -19.90
CA GLY A 65 18.64 -0.98 -19.77
C GLY A 65 19.66 -1.13 -18.62
N VAL A 66 19.65 -0.18 -17.67
CA VAL A 66 20.63 -0.15 -16.56
C VAL A 66 20.24 -1.14 -15.45
N ILE A 67 18.97 -1.52 -15.36
CA ILE A 67 18.46 -2.41 -14.32
C ILE A 67 18.62 -3.86 -14.76
N ALA A 68 19.67 -4.52 -14.27
CA ALA A 68 19.95 -5.91 -14.58
C ALA A 68 19.02 -6.89 -13.84
N LYS A 69 18.57 -6.54 -12.62
CA LYS A 69 17.74 -7.39 -11.76
C LYS A 69 16.81 -6.57 -10.88
N HIS A 70 15.62 -7.11 -10.63
CA HIS A 70 14.71 -6.56 -9.64
C HIS A 70 15.17 -6.88 -8.20
N THR A 71 14.78 -6.02 -7.25
CA THR A 71 14.99 -6.20 -5.82
C THR A 71 14.29 -7.47 -5.30
N PRO A 72 14.81 -8.14 -4.27
CA PRO A 72 14.20 -9.33 -3.69
C PRO A 72 12.78 -9.11 -3.17
N GLY A 73 11.99 -10.18 -3.14
CA GLY A 73 10.61 -10.18 -2.66
C GLY A 73 9.55 -10.17 -3.77
N TRP A 74 8.32 -9.83 -3.40
CA TRP A 74 7.16 -9.87 -4.31
C TRP A 74 6.46 -8.53 -4.41
N THR A 75 5.94 -8.24 -5.59
CA THR A 75 4.88 -7.24 -5.80
C THR A 75 3.55 -7.96 -5.90
N TYR A 76 2.61 -7.63 -5.02
CA TYR A 76 1.23 -8.13 -5.10
C TYR A 76 0.35 -7.08 -5.77
N ILE A 77 -0.65 -7.58 -6.49
CA ILE A 77 -1.71 -6.78 -7.07
C ILE A 77 -3.03 -7.38 -6.58
N VAL A 78 -3.84 -6.57 -5.89
CA VAL A 78 -5.07 -7.02 -5.27
C VAL A 78 -6.24 -6.12 -5.63
N ARG A 79 -7.44 -6.69 -5.71
CA ARG A 79 -8.69 -5.94 -5.84
C ARG A 79 -9.26 -5.61 -4.46
N LEU A 80 -9.71 -4.38 -4.29
CA LEU A 80 -10.45 -3.90 -3.12
C LEU A 80 -11.98 -4.04 -3.33
N ASN A 81 -12.76 -3.89 -2.28
CA ASN A 81 -14.22 -4.04 -2.30
C ASN A 81 -14.92 -3.00 -3.18
N ASP A 82 -14.31 -1.82 -3.35
CA ASP A 82 -14.78 -0.72 -4.18
C ASP A 82 -14.43 -0.89 -5.66
N GLY A 83 -13.84 -2.03 -6.04
CA GLY A 83 -13.41 -2.33 -7.41
C GLY A 83 -12.09 -1.69 -7.80
N THR A 84 -11.44 -0.90 -6.94
CA THR A 84 -10.11 -0.36 -7.25
C THR A 84 -9.02 -1.39 -7.02
N VAL A 85 -7.88 -1.19 -7.67
CA VAL A 85 -6.70 -2.04 -7.55
C VAL A 85 -5.68 -1.42 -6.59
N LYS A 86 -5.12 -2.24 -5.70
CA LYS A 86 -3.93 -1.89 -4.92
C LYS A 86 -2.73 -2.68 -5.43
N ILE A 87 -1.69 -1.95 -5.82
CA ILE A 87 -0.37 -2.49 -6.07
C ILE A 87 0.49 -2.24 -4.83
N GLY A 88 1.25 -3.23 -4.40
CA GLY A 88 2.17 -3.04 -3.29
C GLY A 88 3.24 -4.12 -3.20
N THR A 89 4.20 -3.94 -2.29
CA THR A 89 5.34 -4.86 -2.19
C THR A 89 5.52 -5.54 -0.82
N VAL A 90 6.26 -6.65 -0.83
CA VAL A 90 6.91 -7.28 0.31
C VAL A 90 8.38 -7.43 -0.04
N THR A 91 9.27 -6.78 0.73
CA THR A 91 10.72 -6.70 0.44
C THR A 91 11.51 -7.97 0.79
N SER A 92 10.82 -9.03 1.22
CA SER A 92 11.43 -10.31 1.60
C SER A 92 10.71 -11.45 0.90
N GLU A 93 11.43 -12.50 0.55
CA GLU A 93 10.87 -13.74 -0.02
C GLU A 93 10.32 -14.69 1.06
N SER A 94 9.80 -14.12 2.15
CA SER A 94 9.20 -14.88 3.23
C SER A 94 7.70 -14.99 3.01
N GLU A 95 7.22 -16.21 2.78
CA GLU A 95 5.79 -16.54 2.67
C GLU A 95 4.96 -16.01 3.84
N ARG A 96 5.49 -16.14 5.06
CA ARG A 96 4.88 -15.59 6.27
C ARG A 96 4.69 -14.08 6.19
N ASN A 97 5.65 -13.36 5.61
CA ASN A 97 5.55 -11.92 5.42
C ASN A 97 4.53 -11.56 4.35
N LEU A 98 4.45 -12.32 3.26
CA LEU A 98 3.43 -12.17 2.22
C LEU A 98 2.02 -12.38 2.79
N ALA A 99 1.77 -13.50 3.47
CA ALA A 99 0.48 -13.80 4.10
C ALA A 99 0.07 -12.70 5.08
N ARG A 100 1.00 -12.27 5.94
CA ARG A 100 0.77 -11.17 6.89
C ARG A 100 0.47 -9.86 6.18
N ARG A 101 1.12 -9.58 5.04
CA ARG A 101 0.90 -8.35 4.29
C ARG A 101 -0.49 -8.34 3.65
N LEU A 102 -0.90 -9.41 2.98
CA LEU A 102 -2.24 -9.51 2.36
C LEU A 102 -3.36 -9.24 3.38
N ARG A 103 -3.26 -9.84 4.59
CA ARG A 103 -4.19 -9.55 5.69
C ARG A 103 -4.16 -8.10 6.15
N ARG A 104 -2.98 -7.48 6.22
CA ARG A 104 -2.84 -6.06 6.60
C ARG A 104 -3.42 -5.13 5.55
N VAL A 105 -3.32 -5.48 4.26
CA VAL A 105 -3.93 -4.68 3.18
C VAL A 105 -5.44 -4.66 3.35
N GLY A 106 -6.09 -5.81 3.60
CA GLY A 106 -7.52 -5.85 3.90
C GLY A 106 -7.92 -4.94 5.06
N LYS A 107 -7.16 -4.97 6.17
CA LYS A 107 -7.43 -4.11 7.34
C LYS A 107 -7.23 -2.62 7.08
N ALA A 108 -6.17 -2.25 6.35
CA ALA A 108 -5.80 -0.84 6.19
C ALA A 108 -6.52 -0.16 5.01
N TYR A 109 -6.88 -0.92 3.97
CA TYR A 109 -7.38 -0.37 2.72
C TYR A 109 -8.78 -0.84 2.36
N ASN A 110 -9.31 -1.87 3.03
CA ASN A 110 -10.53 -2.57 2.63
C ASN A 110 -11.49 -2.82 3.80
N GLU A 111 -11.47 -1.96 4.82
CA GLU A 111 -12.40 -2.02 5.97
C GLU A 111 -12.37 -3.37 6.72
N GLY A 112 -11.24 -4.07 6.68
CA GLY A 112 -11.10 -5.40 7.27
C GLY A 112 -11.58 -6.54 6.37
N ILE A 113 -12.22 -6.25 5.24
CA ILE A 113 -12.63 -7.23 4.25
C ILE A 113 -11.38 -7.81 3.57
N PRO A 114 -11.26 -9.14 3.46
CA PRO A 114 -10.16 -9.77 2.71
C PRO A 114 -10.11 -9.29 1.26
N VAL A 115 -8.91 -8.96 0.78
CA VAL A 115 -8.67 -8.56 -0.62
C VAL A 115 -8.55 -9.79 -1.52
N GLU A 116 -8.96 -9.65 -2.78
CA GLU A 116 -8.76 -10.67 -3.83
C GLU A 116 -7.36 -10.49 -4.44
N VAL A 117 -6.57 -11.56 -4.53
CA VAL A 117 -5.25 -11.51 -5.19
C VAL A 117 -5.41 -11.71 -6.68
N LEU A 118 -5.09 -10.67 -7.46
CA LEU A 118 -5.19 -10.71 -8.92
C LEU A 118 -3.88 -11.18 -9.57
N ALA A 119 -2.74 -10.71 -9.05
CA ALA A 119 -1.43 -11.11 -9.52
C ALA A 119 -0.37 -11.05 -8.42
N LEU A 120 0.69 -11.82 -8.59
CA LEU A 120 1.86 -11.81 -7.73
C LEU A 120 3.11 -11.92 -8.59
N LEU A 121 3.94 -10.88 -8.60
CA LEU A 121 5.14 -10.79 -9.43
C LEU A 121 6.38 -10.91 -8.57
N LYS A 122 7.42 -11.57 -9.07
CA LYS A 122 8.76 -11.46 -8.48
C LYS A 122 9.31 -10.05 -8.70
N GLY A 123 10.02 -9.52 -7.71
CA GLY A 123 10.80 -8.30 -7.89
C GLY A 123 10.54 -7.17 -6.91
N GLY A 124 10.01 -7.46 -5.71
CA GLY A 124 10.05 -6.56 -4.56
C GLY A 124 9.65 -5.11 -4.88
N ARG A 125 10.42 -4.15 -4.37
CA ARG A 125 10.16 -2.72 -4.52
C ARG A 125 10.37 -2.21 -5.95
N SER A 126 11.35 -2.74 -6.67
CA SER A 126 11.60 -2.32 -8.06
C SER A 126 10.45 -2.67 -9.00
N MET A 127 9.81 -3.83 -8.83
CA MET A 127 8.68 -4.24 -9.66
C MET A 127 7.43 -3.42 -9.33
N GLU A 128 7.22 -3.07 -8.06
CA GLU A 128 6.18 -2.12 -7.64
C GLU A 128 6.38 -0.75 -8.31
N LEU A 129 7.60 -0.19 -8.25
CA LEU A 129 7.93 1.09 -8.91
C LEU A 129 7.67 1.06 -10.41
N LYS A 130 8.04 -0.04 -11.08
CA LYS A 130 7.74 -0.26 -12.50
C LYS A 130 6.24 -0.18 -12.78
N ALA A 131 5.45 -0.98 -12.06
CA ALA A 131 4.01 -1.06 -12.24
C ALA A 131 3.34 0.29 -11.93
N HIS A 132 3.77 0.95 -10.87
CA HIS A 132 3.31 2.29 -10.49
C HIS A 132 3.59 3.34 -11.56
N GLY A 133 4.77 3.30 -12.19
CA GLY A 133 5.13 4.19 -13.30
C GLY A 133 4.30 3.95 -14.55
N MET A 134 4.09 2.68 -14.91
CA MET A 134 3.28 2.26 -16.07
C MET A 134 1.82 2.70 -15.92
N TRP A 135 1.24 2.50 -14.74
CA TRP A 135 -0.19 2.75 -14.48
C TRP A 135 -0.46 4.06 -13.75
N ARG A 136 0.52 4.97 -13.71
CA ARG A 136 0.40 6.29 -13.07
C ARG A 136 -0.84 7.07 -13.53
N PRO A 137 -1.25 7.09 -14.81
CA PRO A 137 -2.44 7.80 -15.24
C PRO A 137 -3.74 7.33 -14.57
N LEU A 138 -3.79 6.09 -14.07
CA LEU A 138 -4.96 5.50 -13.40
C LEU A 138 -4.92 5.69 -11.88
N ARG A 139 -3.86 6.31 -11.35
CA ARG A 139 -3.64 6.42 -9.90
C ARG A 139 -4.63 7.37 -9.25
N VAL A 140 -5.20 6.93 -8.14
CA VAL A 140 -6.07 7.71 -7.27
C VAL A 140 -5.50 7.68 -5.86
N THR A 141 -5.32 8.85 -5.25
CA THR A 141 -4.82 8.97 -3.87
C THR A 141 -5.93 9.49 -2.97
N ASN A 142 -6.26 8.75 -1.91
CA ASN A 142 -7.25 9.18 -0.92
C ASN A 142 -6.71 9.04 0.52
N LYS A 143 -7.58 9.22 1.53
CA LYS A 143 -7.22 9.09 2.94
C LYS A 143 -6.69 7.69 3.32
N ASN A 144 -7.12 6.66 2.60
CA ASN A 144 -6.69 5.28 2.82
C ASN A 144 -5.44 4.95 2.00
N GLY A 145 -4.85 5.89 1.26
CA GLY A 145 -3.63 5.73 0.49
C GLY A 145 -3.87 5.64 -1.02
N GLU A 146 -2.84 5.17 -1.71
CA GLU A 146 -2.79 5.11 -3.17
C GLU A 146 -3.46 3.84 -3.71
N ARG A 147 -4.28 4.02 -4.76
CA ARG A 147 -5.05 2.99 -5.48
C ARG A 147 -5.00 3.27 -6.98
N PHE A 148 -5.52 2.36 -7.79
CA PHE A 148 -5.61 2.49 -9.24
C PHE A 148 -7.03 2.17 -9.70
N ASN A 149 -7.60 3.01 -10.57
CA ASN A 149 -8.88 2.73 -11.19
C ASN A 149 -8.76 1.48 -12.06
N GLU A 150 -9.74 0.58 -11.95
CA GLU A 150 -9.82 -0.59 -12.80
C GLU A 150 -10.17 -0.16 -14.24
N THR A 151 -9.35 -0.60 -15.19
CA THR A 151 -9.58 -0.42 -16.63
C THR A 151 -9.34 -1.74 -17.36
N PRO A 152 -9.96 -1.98 -18.52
CA PRO A 152 -9.71 -3.20 -19.29
C PRO A 152 -8.22 -3.44 -19.58
N GLU A 153 -7.48 -2.38 -19.89
CA GLU A 153 -6.04 -2.44 -20.18
C GLU A 153 -5.22 -2.87 -18.96
N LEU A 154 -5.51 -2.29 -17.79
CA LEU A 154 -4.86 -2.68 -16.55
C LEU A 154 -5.16 -4.14 -16.21
N MET A 155 -6.43 -4.57 -16.34
CA MET A 155 -6.84 -5.93 -15.99
C MET A 155 -6.26 -6.98 -16.95
N ALA A 156 -6.19 -6.67 -18.25
CA ALA A 156 -5.52 -7.54 -19.22
C ALA A 156 -4.04 -7.70 -18.88
N TRP A 157 -3.35 -6.60 -18.58
CA TRP A 157 -1.95 -6.65 -18.17
C TRP A 157 -1.74 -7.46 -16.88
N ILE A 158 -2.59 -7.26 -15.86
CA ILE A 158 -2.55 -8.02 -14.60
C ILE A 158 -2.72 -9.52 -14.88
N ALA A 159 -3.68 -9.90 -15.72
CA ALA A 159 -3.95 -11.29 -16.06
C ALA A 159 -2.75 -11.96 -16.77
N GLU A 160 -2.03 -11.22 -17.62
CA GLU A 160 -0.81 -11.70 -18.27
C GLU A 160 0.34 -11.97 -17.27
N GLN A 161 0.38 -11.27 -16.13
CA GLN A 161 1.43 -11.49 -15.12
C GLN A 161 1.23 -12.79 -14.34
N GLY A 162 -0.03 -13.12 -14.03
CA GLY A 162 -0.41 -14.29 -13.24
C GLY A 162 0.13 -14.29 -11.80
N ILE A 163 0.25 -15.49 -11.23
CA ILE A 163 0.77 -15.73 -9.88
C ILE A 163 2.13 -16.40 -9.97
N ASP A 164 3.16 -15.72 -9.48
CA ASP A 164 4.51 -16.26 -9.39
C ASP A 164 4.50 -17.59 -8.59
N PRO A 165 5.06 -18.68 -9.17
CA PRO A 165 5.01 -20.00 -8.54
C PRO A 165 5.60 -20.05 -7.13
N SER A 166 6.59 -19.21 -6.81
CA SER A 166 7.22 -19.20 -5.49
C SER A 166 6.34 -18.63 -4.36
N GLY A 167 5.23 -17.97 -4.70
CA GLY A 167 4.24 -17.49 -3.73
C GLY A 167 2.85 -18.12 -3.88
N LYS A 168 2.69 -19.09 -4.80
CA LYS A 168 1.38 -19.66 -5.15
C LYS A 168 0.66 -20.28 -3.95
N ALA A 169 1.35 -21.09 -3.15
CA ALA A 169 0.76 -21.72 -1.97
C ALA A 169 0.22 -20.70 -0.94
N VAL A 170 0.88 -19.54 -0.82
CA VAL A 170 0.41 -18.45 0.06
C VAL A 170 -0.85 -17.80 -0.47
N VAL A 171 -0.93 -17.61 -1.79
CA VAL A 171 -2.12 -17.04 -2.45
C VAL A 171 -3.30 -18.00 -2.32
N GLU A 172 -3.10 -19.29 -2.57
CA GLU A 172 -4.15 -20.30 -2.42
C GLU A 172 -4.69 -20.35 -0.98
N ALA A 173 -3.81 -20.42 0.01
CA ALA A 173 -4.21 -20.38 1.42
C ALA A 173 -4.90 -19.06 1.82
N HIS A 174 -4.53 -17.94 1.19
CA HIS A 174 -5.21 -16.65 1.40
C HIS A 174 -6.60 -16.63 0.78
N GLU A 175 -6.78 -17.17 -0.43
CA GLU A 175 -8.09 -17.25 -1.08
C GLU A 175 -9.04 -18.21 -0.35
N GLU A 176 -8.56 -19.34 0.17
CA GLU A 176 -9.33 -20.21 1.05
C GLU A 176 -9.77 -19.47 2.33
N TRP A 177 -8.83 -18.78 2.98
CA TRP A 177 -9.14 -17.96 4.15
C TRP A 177 -10.14 -16.84 3.84
N ARG A 178 -10.00 -16.17 2.69
CA ARG A 178 -10.92 -15.14 2.21
C ARG A 178 -12.32 -15.71 1.98
N ALA A 179 -12.43 -16.82 1.28
CA ALA A 179 -13.71 -17.49 1.04
C ALA A 179 -14.41 -17.85 2.37
N GLU A 180 -13.65 -18.35 3.35
CA GLU A 180 -14.17 -18.63 4.69
C GLU A 180 -14.65 -17.36 5.41
N GLN A 181 -13.89 -16.26 5.38
CA GLN A 181 -14.32 -14.99 5.98
C GLN A 181 -15.60 -14.44 5.34
N LEU A 182 -15.76 -14.58 4.03
CA LEU A 182 -16.94 -14.09 3.31
C LEU A 182 -18.20 -14.92 3.58
N ARG A 183 -18.06 -16.18 4.00
CA ARG A 183 -19.19 -17.03 4.42
C ARG A 183 -19.64 -16.76 5.85
N ARG A 184 -18.78 -16.17 6.69
CA ARG A 184 -19.13 -15.90 8.08
C ARG A 184 -20.29 -14.89 8.09
N PRO A 185 -21.39 -15.19 8.81
CA PRO A 185 -22.43 -14.19 9.00
C PRO A 185 -21.78 -12.97 9.63
N GLN A 186 -21.97 -11.81 9.00
CA GLN A 186 -21.60 -10.56 9.64
C GLN A 186 -22.38 -10.49 10.95
N PRO A 187 -21.75 -10.10 12.07
CA PRO A 187 -22.48 -9.87 13.30
C PRO A 187 -23.61 -8.91 12.95
N VAL A 188 -24.86 -9.40 13.03
CA VAL A 188 -26.03 -8.55 12.90
C VAL A 188 -25.90 -7.58 14.06
N ASP A 189 -25.75 -6.30 13.76
CA ASP A 189 -25.80 -5.28 14.79
C ASP A 189 -27.24 -5.23 15.28
N LEU A 190 -27.56 -6.06 16.27
CA LEU A 190 -28.89 -6.20 16.86
C LEU A 190 -29.38 -4.88 17.50
N PHE A 191 -28.55 -3.84 17.51
CA PHE A 191 -28.83 -2.53 18.09
C PHE A 191 -28.72 -1.38 17.08
N ALA A 192 -28.47 -1.64 15.79
CA ALA A 192 -28.39 -0.58 14.77
C ALA A 192 -29.72 0.19 14.57
N ASP A 193 -30.85 -0.40 14.97
CA ASP A 193 -32.18 0.20 14.86
C ASP A 193 -32.75 0.69 16.21
N CYS A 194 -31.94 0.73 17.29
CA CYS A 194 -32.39 1.32 18.54
C CYS A 194 -32.06 2.82 18.56
N ASP A 195 -32.99 3.63 18.07
CA ASP A 195 -33.04 5.08 18.33
C ASP A 195 -33.29 5.31 19.85
N TRP A 196 -32.22 5.58 20.60
CA TRP A 196 -32.28 6.06 22.00
C TRP A 196 -32.06 7.57 22.07
#